data_AF-A0A7Y8LH10-F1
#
_entry.id   AF-A0A7Y8LH10-F1
#
_cell.length_a   1.000
_cell.length_b   1.000
_cell.length_c   1.000
_cell.angle_alpha   90.00
_cell.angle_beta   90.00
_cell.angle_gamma   90.00
#
_symmetry.space_group_name_H-M   'P 1'
#
loop_
_entity.id
_entity.type
_entity.pdbx_description
1 polymer ?
#
loop_
_entity_poly.entity_id
_entity_poly.type
_entity_poly.pdbx_seq_one_letter_code
_entity_poly.pdbx_strand_id
1 'polypeptide(L)'
;MSRLSVAAWLAAVFCPAQNLTEPRASANGVFLLQPRQRQTLLDSFLHPPEDARIMMRWWWFGPAVTKAQLQHELDLMKAGGIGGFEVQPVYPLALDDHERGFRNLPFLSPEFLEHLRFTAESARKLGLRFDLTLGSGWPYGGPEIPVTLAAGRLKLVVTAKPPFSVPDIGNGERLVAAFAEREGGEVEAFTPPKIPAGTKAVRYFISSRTGQMVKRASVGAEGFVLDHYNRRALDAYLARTGSKLLDAVAGAKPAAIFCDSLEAFGSDWTEDLPEEFKRRRGYDLIPLLPRL
;
A
#
# COMPACT_ATOMS: atom_id res chain seq x y z
N MET A 1 12.66 -16.38 28.94
CA MET A 1 11.75 -17.41 28.40
C MET A 1 10.40 -16.72 28.22
N SER A 2 9.77 -16.58 27.06
CA SER A 2 9.91 -17.17 25.73
C SER A 2 9.40 -16.13 24.71
N ARG A 3 10.12 -15.96 23.61
CA ARG A 3 9.70 -15.21 22.43
C ARG A 3 8.49 -15.91 21.80
N LEU A 4 7.43 -15.18 21.44
CA LEU A 4 6.40 -15.67 20.54
C LEU A 4 6.50 -14.90 19.22
N SER A 5 6.80 -15.67 18.19
CA SER A 5 7.10 -15.28 16.83
C SER A 5 5.82 -14.94 16.06
N VAL A 6 5.95 -13.91 15.23
CA VAL A 6 5.08 -13.61 14.10
C VAL A 6 5.20 -14.75 13.08
N ALA A 7 4.33 -15.76 13.17
CA ALA A 7 4.14 -16.78 12.12
C ALA A 7 2.96 -17.72 12.45
N ALA A 8 1.71 -17.28 12.31
CA ALA A 8 0.55 -18.20 12.24
C ALA A 8 -0.76 -17.48 11.87
N TRP A 9 -0.86 -16.86 10.70
CA TRP A 9 -2.18 -16.50 10.13
C TRP A 9 -2.18 -16.67 8.61
N LEU A 10 -2.14 -17.94 8.20
CA LEU A 10 -2.67 -18.42 6.92
C LEU A 10 -3.68 -19.50 7.28
N ALA A 11 -4.86 -19.07 7.75
CA ALA A 11 -5.99 -19.96 7.86
C ALA A 11 -6.61 -20.05 6.47
N ALA A 12 -6.34 -21.18 5.82
CA ALA A 12 -7.01 -21.62 4.62
C ALA A 12 -8.54 -21.46 4.77
N VAL A 13 -9.17 -20.90 3.74
CA VAL A 13 -10.62 -21.03 3.53
C VAL A 13 -10.87 -22.51 3.24
N PHE A 14 -11.11 -23.30 4.29
CA PHE A 14 -11.70 -24.62 4.15
C PHE A 14 -13.18 -24.42 3.85
N CYS A 15 -13.51 -24.39 2.56
CA CYS A 15 -14.83 -24.81 2.12
C CYS A 15 -15.00 -26.28 2.60
N PRO A 16 -16.07 -26.64 3.32
CA PRO A 16 -16.27 -28.03 3.67
C PRO A 16 -16.40 -28.79 2.36
N ALA A 17 -15.46 -29.71 2.11
CA ALA A 17 -15.55 -30.64 0.99
C ALA A 17 -16.84 -31.45 1.18
N GLN A 18 -17.93 -30.97 0.59
CA GLN A 18 -19.06 -31.82 0.27
C GLN A 18 -18.47 -32.89 -0.64
N ASN A 19 -18.67 -34.17 -0.28
CA ASN A 19 -18.23 -35.33 -1.05
C ASN A 19 -18.66 -35.19 -2.52
N LEU A 20 -17.81 -34.57 -3.34
CA LEU A 20 -17.93 -34.56 -4.78
C LEU A 20 -17.20 -35.82 -5.24
N THR A 21 -17.96 -36.91 -5.36
CA THR A 21 -17.54 -38.07 -6.14
C THR A 21 -17.01 -37.58 -7.49
N GLU A 22 -15.77 -37.94 -7.82
CA GLU A 22 -15.14 -37.56 -9.08
C GLU A 22 -16.07 -37.87 -10.27
N PRO A 23 -16.24 -36.93 -11.22
CA PRO A 23 -17.05 -37.20 -12.39
C PRO A 23 -16.35 -38.26 -13.25
N ARG A 24 -17.04 -39.37 -13.52
CA ARG A 24 -16.57 -40.39 -14.46
C ARG A 24 -16.36 -39.75 -15.83
N ALA A 25 -15.12 -39.80 -16.33
CA ALA A 25 -14.77 -39.36 -17.66
C ALA A 25 -15.62 -40.12 -18.70
N SER A 26 -16.29 -39.38 -19.60
CA SER A 26 -16.81 -39.97 -20.83
C SER A 26 -15.69 -40.00 -21.87
N ALA A 27 -15.71 -41.01 -22.76
CA ALA A 27 -14.66 -41.29 -23.74
C ALA A 27 -14.34 -40.14 -24.73
N ASN A 28 -15.07 -39.01 -24.68
CA ASN A 28 -14.91 -37.84 -25.55
C ASN A 28 -14.56 -36.54 -24.81
N GLY A 29 -14.13 -36.59 -23.54
CA GLY A 29 -13.73 -35.38 -22.79
C GLY A 29 -14.88 -34.42 -22.44
N VAL A 30 -16.13 -34.79 -22.74
CA VAL A 30 -17.33 -34.04 -22.35
C VAL A 30 -17.74 -34.51 -20.96
N PHE A 31 -17.55 -33.64 -19.97
CA PHE A 31 -18.04 -33.83 -18.61
C PHE A 31 -19.55 -33.49 -18.57
N LEU A 32 -20.40 -34.52 -18.54
CA LEU A 32 -21.83 -34.35 -18.33
C LEU A 32 -22.11 -34.14 -16.83
N LEU A 33 -22.60 -32.95 -16.48
CA LEU A 33 -23.04 -32.66 -15.12
C LEU A 33 -24.21 -33.57 -14.72
N GLN A 34 -24.13 -34.12 -13.50
CA GLN A 34 -25.23 -34.90 -12.93
C GLN A 34 -26.51 -34.04 -12.85
N PRO A 35 -27.73 -34.61 -12.97
CA PRO A 35 -28.98 -33.85 -12.92
C PRO A 35 -29.09 -32.89 -11.72
N ARG A 36 -28.65 -33.34 -10.53
CA ARG A 36 -28.64 -32.52 -9.32
C ARG A 36 -27.68 -31.32 -9.43
N GLN A 37 -26.49 -31.51 -10.01
CA GLN A 37 -25.52 -30.44 -10.22
C GLN A 37 -26.04 -29.40 -11.22
N ARG A 38 -26.71 -29.86 -12.30
CA ARG A 38 -27.37 -28.96 -13.26
C ARG A 38 -28.46 -28.14 -12.60
N GLN A 39 -29.28 -28.76 -11.75
CA GLN A 39 -30.32 -28.04 -11.03
C GLN A 39 -29.73 -27.00 -10.06
N THR A 40 -28.72 -27.38 -9.27
CA THR A 40 -28.04 -26.43 -8.37
C THR A 40 -27.42 -25.25 -9.11
N LEU A 41 -26.78 -25.49 -10.26
CA LEU A 41 -26.23 -24.41 -11.10
C LEU A 41 -27.34 -23.51 -11.64
N LEU A 42 -28.42 -24.09 -12.18
CA LEU A 42 -29.58 -23.33 -12.65
C LEU A 42 -30.20 -22.48 -11.53
N ASP A 43 -30.37 -23.07 -10.34
CA ASP A 43 -30.92 -22.37 -9.18
C ASP A 43 -30.03 -21.19 -8.78
N SER A 44 -28.71 -21.38 -8.74
CA SER A 44 -27.74 -20.30 -8.45
C SER A 44 -27.62 -19.26 -9.56
N PHE A 45 -27.91 -19.63 -10.81
CA PHE A 45 -27.92 -18.68 -11.92
C PHE A 45 -29.17 -17.82 -11.91
N LEU A 46 -30.33 -18.41 -11.60
CA LEU A 46 -31.61 -17.70 -11.46
C LEU A 46 -31.67 -16.88 -10.16
N HIS A 47 -30.99 -17.35 -9.12
CA HIS A 47 -30.87 -16.68 -7.82
C HIS A 47 -29.40 -16.59 -7.41
N PRO A 48 -28.64 -15.64 -8.00
CA PRO A 48 -27.23 -15.45 -7.70
C PRO A 48 -26.97 -15.31 -6.19
N PRO A 49 -25.99 -16.03 -5.63
CA PRO A 49 -25.59 -15.84 -4.24
C PRO A 49 -25.01 -14.44 -4.04
N GLU A 50 -24.97 -13.97 -2.79
CA GLU A 50 -24.52 -12.61 -2.47
C GLU A 50 -23.07 -12.33 -2.87
N ASP A 51 -22.20 -13.35 -2.88
CA ASP A 51 -20.80 -13.25 -3.32
C ASP A 51 -20.61 -13.20 -4.85
N ALA A 52 -21.67 -13.46 -5.63
CA ALA A 52 -21.69 -13.27 -7.07
C ALA A 52 -22.10 -11.84 -7.48
N ARG A 53 -22.57 -11.02 -6.52
CA ARG A 53 -22.95 -9.63 -6.80
C ARG A 53 -21.71 -8.76 -7.01
N ILE A 54 -21.86 -7.76 -7.88
CA ILE A 54 -20.78 -6.80 -8.13
C ILE A 54 -20.48 -5.98 -6.87
N MET A 55 -19.23 -5.57 -6.74
CA MET A 55 -18.76 -4.58 -5.78
C MET A 55 -18.55 -3.25 -6.50
N MET A 56 -18.64 -2.14 -5.79
CA MET A 56 -18.20 -0.85 -6.31
C MET A 56 -17.01 -0.28 -5.56
N ARG A 57 -16.27 0.57 -6.25
CA ARG A 57 -15.36 1.51 -5.60
C ARG A 57 -16.08 2.83 -5.37
N TRP A 58 -16.16 3.25 -4.12
CA TRP A 58 -16.89 4.45 -3.72
C TRP A 58 -15.91 5.51 -3.23
N TRP A 59 -15.65 6.47 -4.11
CA TRP A 59 -14.74 7.58 -3.83
C TRP A 59 -15.42 8.67 -3.01
N TRP A 60 -14.87 8.93 -1.84
CA TRP A 60 -15.26 10.05 -1.00
C TRP A 60 -14.35 11.23 -1.32
N PHE A 61 -14.75 12.05 -2.29
CA PHE A 61 -14.03 13.27 -2.63
C PHE A 61 -14.13 14.30 -1.50
N GLY A 62 -12.97 14.72 -0.98
CA GLY A 62 -12.88 15.68 0.12
C GLY A 62 -13.64 15.25 1.36
N PRO A 63 -13.74 13.93 1.64
CA PRO A 63 -14.79 13.32 2.45
C PRO A 63 -16.03 14.19 2.75
N ALA A 64 -16.60 14.81 1.71
CA ALA A 64 -17.67 15.78 1.83
C ALA A 64 -19.01 15.07 1.93
N VAL A 65 -19.16 14.29 3.00
CA VAL A 65 -20.26 13.35 3.20
C VAL A 65 -21.15 13.77 4.36
N THR A 66 -22.42 13.36 4.29
CA THR A 66 -23.37 13.50 5.39
C THR A 66 -24.04 12.15 5.64
N LYS A 67 -24.40 11.84 6.88
CA LYS A 67 -25.09 10.57 7.22
C LYS A 67 -26.36 10.34 6.39
N ALA A 68 -27.13 11.39 6.12
CA ALA A 68 -28.34 11.30 5.32
C ALA A 68 -28.04 10.85 3.88
N GLN A 69 -27.04 11.48 3.24
CA GLN A 69 -26.64 11.11 1.88
C GLN A 69 -25.99 9.73 1.84
N LEU A 70 -25.16 9.39 2.83
CA LEU A 70 -24.55 8.06 2.96
C LEU A 70 -25.62 6.97 3.05
N GLN A 71 -26.64 7.15 3.90
CA GLN A 71 -27.73 6.19 4.02
C GLN A 71 -28.50 6.05 2.71
N HIS A 72 -28.82 7.19 2.07
CA HIS A 72 -29.53 7.19 0.80
C HIS A 72 -28.75 6.44 -0.29
N GLU A 73 -27.45 6.69 -0.42
CA GLU A 73 -26.60 5.99 -1.39
C GLU A 73 -26.54 4.49 -1.09
N LEU A 74 -26.37 4.09 0.17
CA LEU A 74 -26.38 2.67 0.57
C LEU A 74 -27.71 1.96 0.22
N ASP A 75 -28.84 2.63 0.45
CA ASP A 75 -30.16 2.10 0.09
C ASP A 75 -30.30 1.93 -1.43
N LEU A 76 -29.78 2.89 -2.21
CA LEU A 76 -29.71 2.78 -3.67
C LEU A 76 -28.81 1.63 -4.13
N MET A 77 -27.65 1.43 -3.49
CA MET A 77 -26.78 0.28 -3.80
C MET A 77 -27.52 -1.04 -3.60
N LYS A 78 -28.20 -1.19 -2.46
CA LYS A 78 -28.96 -2.40 -2.14
C LYS A 78 -30.12 -2.62 -3.11
N ALA A 79 -30.90 -1.57 -3.39
CA ALA A 79 -32.01 -1.62 -4.34
C ALA A 79 -31.53 -1.94 -5.76
N GLY A 80 -30.34 -1.45 -6.15
CA GLY A 80 -29.70 -1.74 -7.43
C GLY A 80 -29.05 -3.13 -7.53
N GLY A 81 -29.09 -3.93 -6.47
CA GLY A 81 -28.57 -5.29 -6.46
C GLY A 81 -27.05 -5.40 -6.30
N ILE A 82 -26.38 -4.32 -5.89
CA ILE A 82 -24.94 -4.29 -5.61
C ILE A 82 -24.67 -5.05 -4.31
N GLY A 83 -23.63 -5.88 -4.30
CA GLY A 83 -23.28 -6.74 -3.16
C GLY A 83 -22.53 -6.00 -2.06
N GLY A 84 -21.88 -4.89 -2.42
CA GLY A 84 -21.11 -4.10 -1.48
C GLY A 84 -20.22 -3.06 -2.15
N PHE A 85 -19.34 -2.48 -1.36
CA PHE A 85 -18.51 -1.36 -1.78
C PHE A 85 -17.18 -1.31 -1.02
N GLU A 86 -16.23 -0.58 -1.60
CA GLU A 86 -14.96 -0.18 -1.00
C GLU A 86 -14.97 1.33 -0.78
N VAL A 87 -14.71 1.81 0.44
CA VAL A 87 -14.60 3.25 0.73
C VAL A 87 -13.17 3.72 0.54
N GLN A 88 -12.98 4.65 -0.40
CA GLN A 88 -11.68 5.29 -0.66
C GLN A 88 -11.79 6.82 -0.55
N PRO A 89 -11.29 7.41 0.54
CA PRO A 89 -11.17 8.86 0.69
C PRO A 89 -10.14 9.45 -0.27
N VAL A 90 -10.50 10.50 -1.01
CA VAL A 90 -9.60 11.21 -1.94
C VAL A 90 -9.73 12.73 -1.83
N TYR A 91 -8.91 13.45 -2.58
CA TYR A 91 -8.90 14.91 -2.70
C TYR A 91 -10.29 15.54 -2.89
N PRO A 92 -10.48 16.80 -2.45
CA PRO A 92 -11.73 17.52 -2.66
C PRO A 92 -11.92 17.93 -4.14
N LEU A 93 -13.18 17.93 -4.61
CA LEU A 93 -13.56 18.49 -5.91
C LEU A 93 -14.10 19.92 -5.83
N ALA A 94 -14.41 20.40 -4.62
CA ALA A 94 -14.90 21.74 -4.36
C ALA A 94 -14.36 22.24 -3.01
N LEU A 95 -14.27 23.56 -2.86
CA LEU A 95 -13.94 24.21 -1.59
C LEU A 95 -15.13 24.16 -0.63
N ASP A 96 -14.87 24.35 0.65
CA ASP A 96 -15.92 24.49 1.66
C ASP A 96 -16.85 25.66 1.31
N ASP A 97 -18.15 25.45 1.52
CA ASP A 97 -19.20 26.45 1.36
C ASP A 97 -20.10 26.37 2.61
N HIS A 98 -19.79 27.23 3.58
CA HIS A 98 -20.48 27.27 4.86
C HIS A 98 -21.94 27.72 4.74
N GLU A 99 -22.29 28.53 3.73
CA GLU A 99 -23.68 28.98 3.53
C GLU A 99 -24.57 27.83 3.09
N ARG A 100 -24.01 26.88 2.32
CA ARG A 100 -24.71 25.67 1.85
C ARG A 100 -24.49 24.45 2.74
N GLY A 101 -23.71 24.59 3.81
CA GLY A 101 -23.34 23.48 4.70
C GLY A 101 -22.44 22.44 4.04
N PHE A 102 -21.79 22.77 2.93
CA PHE A 102 -20.83 21.90 2.26
C PHE A 102 -19.45 22.10 2.90
N ARG A 103 -18.80 21.01 3.28
CA ARG A 103 -17.44 21.06 3.81
C ARG A 103 -16.70 19.77 3.54
N ASN A 104 -15.39 19.89 3.43
CA ASN A 104 -14.51 18.76 3.31
C ASN A 104 -14.05 18.29 4.69
N LEU A 105 -14.30 17.04 5.05
CA LEU A 105 -13.86 16.52 6.35
C LEU A 105 -12.37 16.16 6.27
N PRO A 106 -11.51 16.71 7.16
CA PRO A 106 -10.12 16.31 7.22
C PRO A 106 -10.00 14.81 7.52
N PHE A 107 -9.08 14.14 6.83
CA PHE A 107 -8.82 12.72 6.98
C PHE A 107 -8.44 12.40 8.44
N LEU A 108 -9.03 11.32 8.99
CA LEU A 108 -8.90 10.91 10.39
C LEU A 108 -9.41 11.92 11.43
N SER A 109 -10.12 12.98 11.03
CA SER A 109 -10.85 13.82 12.00
C SER A 109 -11.92 12.99 12.73
N PRO A 110 -12.30 13.35 13.98
CA PRO A 110 -13.34 12.62 14.72
C PRO A 110 -14.63 12.43 13.93
N GLU A 111 -15.01 13.45 13.18
CA GLU A 111 -16.23 13.44 12.37
C GLU A 111 -16.11 12.58 11.11
N PHE A 112 -14.97 12.59 10.44
CA PHE A 112 -14.68 11.63 9.36
C PHE A 112 -14.82 10.19 9.87
N LEU A 113 -14.21 9.88 11.02
CA LEU A 113 -14.25 8.54 11.61
C LEU A 113 -15.66 8.15 12.05
N GLU A 114 -16.48 9.11 12.48
CA GLU A 114 -17.89 8.89 12.81
C GLU A 114 -18.72 8.56 11.56
N HIS A 115 -18.50 9.25 10.44
CA HIS A 115 -19.18 8.96 9.17
C HIS A 115 -18.76 7.60 8.59
N LEU A 116 -17.48 7.25 8.71
CA LEU A 116 -16.97 5.94 8.34
C LEU A 116 -17.61 4.82 9.18
N ARG A 117 -17.70 5.01 10.51
CA ARG A 117 -18.39 4.08 11.42
C ARG A 117 -19.86 3.91 11.04
N PHE A 118 -20.57 5.03 10.84
CA PHE A 118 -21.97 5.02 10.42
C PHE A 118 -22.16 4.21 9.14
N THR A 119 -21.31 4.44 8.14
CA THR A 119 -21.34 3.73 6.85
C THR A 119 -21.17 2.23 7.04
N ALA A 120 -20.17 1.80 7.81
CA ALA A 120 -19.91 0.39 8.07
C ALA A 120 -21.07 -0.29 8.81
N GLU A 121 -21.65 0.39 9.80
CA GLU A 121 -22.79 -0.13 10.57
C GLU A 121 -24.08 -0.22 9.74
N SER A 122 -24.34 0.78 8.89
CA SER A 122 -25.49 0.79 7.97
C SER A 122 -25.34 -0.28 6.90
N ALA A 123 -24.16 -0.45 6.31
CA ALA A 123 -23.88 -1.52 5.35
C ALA A 123 -24.18 -2.91 5.93
N ARG A 124 -23.72 -3.16 7.17
CA ARG A 124 -24.03 -4.41 7.87
C ARG A 124 -25.54 -4.62 8.07
N LYS A 125 -26.30 -3.58 8.43
CA LYS A 125 -27.77 -3.68 8.58
C LYS A 125 -28.46 -4.04 7.25
N LEU A 126 -27.93 -3.55 6.14
CA LEU A 126 -28.44 -3.82 4.79
C LEU A 126 -27.93 -5.14 4.18
N GLY A 127 -27.01 -5.82 4.85
CA GLY A 127 -26.33 -7.01 4.31
C GLY A 127 -25.43 -6.69 3.12
N LEU A 128 -24.88 -5.47 3.05
CA LEU A 128 -23.88 -5.08 2.06
C LEU A 128 -22.49 -5.42 2.59
N ARG A 129 -21.64 -5.99 1.73
CA ARG A 129 -20.21 -6.14 2.02
C ARG A 129 -19.55 -4.76 2.07
N PHE A 130 -18.77 -4.54 3.11
CA PHE A 130 -17.99 -3.33 3.31
C PHE A 130 -16.50 -3.66 3.24
N ASP A 131 -15.80 -3.05 2.30
CA ASP A 131 -14.33 -3.09 2.17
C ASP A 131 -13.77 -1.67 2.38
N LEU A 132 -12.48 -1.58 2.71
CA LEU A 132 -11.85 -0.32 3.07
C LEU A 132 -10.42 -0.23 2.51
N THR A 133 -10.07 0.87 1.84
CA THR A 133 -8.66 1.24 1.69
C THR A 133 -8.15 1.80 3.02
N LEU A 134 -7.04 1.26 3.55
CA LEU A 134 -6.47 1.72 4.83
C LEU A 134 -5.65 3.00 4.69
N GLY A 135 -6.22 4.02 4.05
CA GLY A 135 -5.53 5.27 3.75
C GLY A 135 -6.41 6.24 2.99
N SER A 136 -5.78 7.25 2.40
CA SER A 136 -6.39 8.14 1.44
C SER A 136 -5.46 8.29 0.25
N GLY A 137 -6.01 8.28 -0.96
CA GLY A 137 -5.18 8.32 -2.17
C GLY A 137 -4.29 7.08 -2.32
N TRP A 138 -3.19 7.22 -3.08
CA TRP A 138 -2.23 6.13 -3.33
C TRP A 138 -0.85 6.66 -3.80
N PRO A 139 0.24 5.88 -3.69
CA PRO A 139 0.41 4.71 -2.82
C PRO A 139 0.27 5.07 -1.34
N TYR A 140 0.35 4.06 -0.46
CA TYR A 140 0.24 4.30 0.99
C TYR A 140 1.31 5.25 1.50
N GLY A 141 0.87 6.17 2.35
CA GLY A 141 1.66 7.23 2.94
C GLY A 141 0.75 8.22 3.65
N GLY A 142 1.36 9.28 4.16
CA GLY A 142 0.63 10.29 4.92
C GLY A 142 1.56 11.22 5.68
N PRO A 143 1.03 12.28 6.31
CA PRO A 143 1.81 13.28 7.03
C PRO A 143 2.61 12.68 8.20
N GLU A 144 2.20 11.53 8.70
CA GLU A 144 2.85 10.80 9.78
C GLU A 144 4.14 10.07 9.38
N ILE A 145 4.40 9.93 8.08
CA ILE A 145 5.60 9.26 7.57
C ILE A 145 6.75 10.28 7.56
N PRO A 146 7.74 10.16 8.46
CA PRO A 146 8.91 11.02 8.40
C PRO A 146 9.74 10.71 7.16
N VAL A 147 10.53 11.68 6.70
CA VAL A 147 11.43 11.52 5.54
C VAL A 147 12.37 10.30 5.67
N THR A 148 12.74 9.91 6.89
CA THR A 148 13.57 8.72 7.17
C THR A 148 12.87 7.38 6.91
N LEU A 149 11.54 7.36 6.83
CA LEU A 149 10.72 6.19 6.50
C LEU A 149 9.99 6.34 5.16
N ALA A 150 10.31 7.39 4.40
CA ALA A 150 9.78 7.60 3.05
C ALA A 150 10.46 6.68 2.04
N ALA A 151 9.77 6.39 0.93
CA ALA A 151 10.25 5.58 -0.17
C ALA A 151 11.69 5.95 -0.57
N GLY A 152 12.59 4.97 -0.48
CA GLY A 152 14.03 5.16 -0.64
C GLY A 152 14.49 4.97 -2.08
N ARG A 153 15.61 5.60 -2.41
CA ARG A 153 16.33 5.43 -3.68
C ARG A 153 17.84 5.47 -3.50
N LEU A 154 18.60 4.85 -4.39
CA LEU A 154 20.05 4.98 -4.45
C LEU A 154 20.43 6.15 -5.34
N LYS A 155 21.03 7.19 -4.75
CA LYS A 155 21.53 8.37 -5.46
C LYS A 155 23.02 8.22 -5.73
N LEU A 156 23.41 8.30 -6.99
CA LEU A 156 24.80 8.35 -7.43
C LEU A 156 25.22 9.82 -7.64
N VAL A 157 26.29 10.24 -7.00
CA VAL A 157 26.95 11.53 -7.25
C VAL A 157 28.36 11.28 -7.75
N VAL A 158 28.70 11.82 -8.92
CA VAL A 158 30.03 11.68 -9.53
C VAL A 158 30.75 13.02 -9.56
N THR A 159 31.98 13.07 -9.05
CA THR A 159 32.86 14.24 -9.14
C THR A 159 34.08 13.89 -9.98
N ALA A 160 34.30 14.57 -11.10
CA ALA A 160 35.33 14.22 -12.10
C ALA A 160 36.46 15.26 -12.23
N LYS A 161 36.47 16.27 -11.36
CA LYS A 161 37.49 17.35 -11.37
C LYS A 161 37.88 17.72 -9.94
N PRO A 162 39.19 17.83 -9.65
CA PRO A 162 39.66 18.39 -8.39
C PRO A 162 39.22 19.87 -8.23
N PRO A 163 38.98 20.35 -7.00
CA PRO A 163 38.99 19.58 -5.76
C PRO A 163 37.77 18.65 -5.66
N PHE A 164 37.99 17.39 -5.29
CA PHE A 164 36.91 16.46 -5.03
C PHE A 164 36.32 16.78 -3.65
N SER A 165 35.05 17.18 -3.60
CA SER A 165 34.32 17.38 -2.36
C SER A 165 33.40 16.20 -2.06
N VAL A 166 33.25 15.90 -0.77
CA VAL A 166 32.21 14.99 -0.30
C VAL A 166 30.86 15.69 -0.48
N PRO A 167 29.86 15.07 -1.11
CA PRO A 167 28.54 15.67 -1.29
C PRO A 167 27.88 15.96 0.06
N ASP A 168 27.10 17.04 0.11
CA ASP A 168 26.24 17.29 1.25
C ASP A 168 25.22 16.15 1.41
N ILE A 169 25.12 15.62 2.62
CA ILE A 169 24.18 14.55 2.98
C ILE A 169 23.01 15.21 3.71
N GLY A 170 21.85 15.24 3.06
CA GLY A 170 20.65 15.87 3.59
C GLY A 170 19.90 15.04 4.64
N ASN A 171 18.83 15.62 5.17
CA ASN A 171 17.94 14.92 6.11
C ASN A 171 17.36 13.64 5.49
N GLY A 172 17.51 12.53 6.20
CA GLY A 172 17.04 11.22 5.73
C GLY A 172 17.94 10.57 4.68
N GLU A 173 19.06 11.21 4.30
CA GLU A 173 20.09 10.61 3.45
C GLU A 173 21.22 9.99 4.28
N ARG A 174 21.93 9.02 3.71
CA ARG A 174 23.10 8.38 4.31
C ARG A 174 24.09 8.00 3.22
N LEU A 175 25.37 8.36 3.38
CA LEU A 175 26.43 7.84 2.52
C LEU A 175 26.54 6.32 2.71
N VAL A 176 26.40 5.57 1.61
CA VAL A 176 26.49 4.11 1.59
C VAL A 176 27.92 3.68 1.29
N ALA A 177 28.51 4.22 0.23
CA ALA A 177 29.88 3.91 -0.18
C ALA A 177 30.46 5.01 -1.06
N ALA A 178 31.79 5.11 -1.08
CA ALA A 178 32.52 5.98 -1.99
C ALA A 178 33.61 5.17 -2.72
N PHE A 179 33.76 5.45 -4.01
CA PHE A 179 34.72 4.77 -4.87
C PHE A 179 35.55 5.78 -5.65
N ALA A 180 36.86 5.59 -5.65
CA ALA A 180 37.80 6.37 -6.45
C ALA A 180 38.07 5.62 -7.75
N GLU A 181 37.98 6.33 -8.87
CA GLU A 181 38.30 5.85 -10.21
C GLU A 181 39.65 6.43 -10.63
N ARG A 182 40.58 5.55 -11.03
CA ARG A 182 41.94 5.89 -11.47
C ARG A 182 42.01 6.05 -13.00
N GLU A 183 43.10 6.62 -13.50
CA GLU A 183 43.29 6.82 -14.96
C GLU A 183 43.23 5.53 -15.78
N GLY A 184 43.62 4.39 -15.20
CA GLY A 184 43.55 3.06 -15.83
C GLY A 184 42.16 2.39 -15.80
N GLY A 185 41.12 3.07 -15.29
CA GLY A 185 39.77 2.52 -15.14
C GLY A 185 39.58 1.62 -13.92
N GLU A 186 40.63 1.42 -13.11
CA GLU A 186 40.53 0.75 -11.82
C GLU A 186 39.64 1.55 -10.86
N VAL A 187 38.76 0.85 -10.15
CA VAL A 187 37.85 1.42 -9.15
C VAL A 187 38.17 0.82 -7.79
N GLU A 188 38.48 1.67 -6.81
CA GLU A 188 38.76 1.25 -5.44
C GLU A 188 37.80 1.90 -4.45
N ALA A 189 37.32 1.14 -3.47
CA ALA A 189 36.52 1.68 -2.37
C ALA A 189 37.41 2.47 -1.40
N PHE A 190 36.90 3.58 -0.85
CA PHE A 190 37.61 4.35 0.18
C PHE A 190 36.63 5.00 1.16
N THR A 191 37.16 5.51 2.27
CA THR A 191 36.37 6.24 3.28
C THR A 191 36.66 7.74 3.20
N PRO A 192 35.67 8.60 2.87
CA PRO A 192 35.84 10.04 2.85
C PRO A 192 36.17 10.63 4.24
N PRO A 193 36.82 11.81 4.32
CA PRO A 193 37.20 12.69 3.21
C PRO A 193 38.56 12.35 2.59
N LYS A 194 39.26 11.30 3.05
CA LYS A 194 40.60 10.95 2.58
C LYS A 194 40.54 10.25 1.22
N ILE A 195 40.65 11.04 0.15
CA ILE A 195 40.60 10.56 -1.24
C ILE A 195 41.98 10.01 -1.65
N PRO A 196 42.05 8.82 -2.28
CA PRO A 196 43.30 8.25 -2.79
C PRO A 196 44.03 9.17 -3.78
N ALA A 197 45.36 9.16 -3.73
CA ALA A 197 46.18 9.88 -4.72
C ALA A 197 45.99 9.26 -6.13
N GLY A 198 46.08 10.09 -7.17
CA GLY A 198 45.84 9.64 -8.56
C GLY A 198 44.36 9.38 -8.90
N THR A 199 43.43 9.80 -8.04
CA THR A 199 42.00 9.77 -8.34
C THR A 199 41.68 10.73 -9.49
N LYS A 200 41.02 10.22 -10.52
CA LYS A 200 40.47 10.98 -11.65
C LYS A 200 39.01 11.36 -11.43
N ALA A 201 38.23 10.45 -10.84
CA ALA A 201 36.85 10.72 -10.48
C ALA A 201 36.46 9.98 -9.19
N VAL A 202 35.46 10.50 -8.47
CA VAL A 202 34.87 9.84 -7.32
C VAL A 202 33.39 9.58 -7.57
N ARG A 203 32.93 8.38 -7.22
CA ARG A 203 31.52 7.99 -7.20
C ARG A 203 31.06 7.82 -5.76
N TYR A 204 30.11 8.64 -5.33
CA TYR A 204 29.44 8.53 -4.03
C TYR A 204 28.06 7.91 -4.23
N PHE A 205 27.81 6.80 -3.55
CA PHE A 205 26.51 6.15 -3.48
C PHE A 205 25.83 6.55 -2.17
N ILE A 206 24.66 7.15 -2.27
CA ILE A 206 23.94 7.76 -1.15
C ILE A 206 22.56 7.11 -1.09
N SER A 207 22.22 6.51 0.05
CA SER A 207 20.85 6.15 0.37
C SER A 207 20.07 7.44 0.51
N SER A 208 19.15 7.70 -0.40
CA SER A 208 18.35 8.92 -0.50
C SER A 208 16.86 8.58 -0.50
N ARG A 209 16.00 9.59 -0.62
CA ARG A 209 14.55 9.44 -0.70
C ARG A 209 14.06 9.89 -2.07
N THR A 210 12.98 9.27 -2.54
CA THR A 210 12.32 9.64 -3.80
C THR A 210 11.68 11.02 -3.73
N GLY A 211 11.27 11.43 -2.52
CA GLY A 211 10.47 12.64 -2.31
C GLY A 211 9.02 12.49 -2.79
N GLN A 212 8.59 11.28 -3.14
CA GLN A 212 7.24 11.05 -3.65
C GLN A 212 6.20 11.33 -2.56
N MET A 213 5.19 12.13 -2.92
CA MET A 213 4.03 12.40 -2.10
C MET A 213 2.86 11.49 -2.50
N VAL A 214 1.98 11.19 -1.54
CA VAL A 214 0.72 10.48 -1.79
C VAL A 214 -0.08 11.23 -2.85
N LYS A 215 -0.53 10.53 -3.89
CA LYS A 215 -1.37 11.11 -4.93
C LYS A 215 -2.80 11.17 -4.46
N ARG A 216 -3.50 12.25 -4.84
CA ARG A 216 -4.96 12.36 -4.66
C ARG A 216 -5.41 12.26 -3.20
N ALA A 217 -4.54 12.62 -2.26
CA ALA A 217 -4.83 12.64 -0.84
C ALA A 217 -6.01 13.58 -0.51
N SER A 218 -6.89 13.14 0.38
CA SER A 218 -7.84 14.01 1.07
C SER A 218 -7.11 15.05 1.91
N VAL A 219 -7.81 16.13 2.26
CA VAL A 219 -7.30 17.16 3.17
C VAL A 219 -6.82 16.51 4.47
N GLY A 220 -5.58 16.78 4.87
CA GLY A 220 -4.96 16.22 6.07
C GLY A 220 -4.31 14.84 5.88
N ALA A 221 -4.36 14.25 4.68
CA ALA A 221 -3.68 13.00 4.35
C ALA A 221 -2.44 13.21 3.47
N GLU A 222 -2.07 14.46 3.16
CA GLU A 222 -0.91 14.78 2.36
C GLU A 222 0.39 14.43 3.09
N GLY A 223 1.28 13.68 2.43
CA GLY A 223 2.57 13.33 3.01
C GLY A 223 3.38 12.41 2.12
N PHE A 224 4.53 11.96 2.64
CA PHE A 224 5.42 11.07 1.89
C PHE A 224 4.79 9.69 1.72
N VAL A 225 5.04 9.09 0.54
CA VAL A 225 4.84 7.67 0.33
C VAL A 225 5.82 6.89 1.21
N LEU A 226 5.31 5.90 1.95
CA LEU A 226 6.12 5.10 2.85
C LEU A 226 7.09 4.18 2.08
N ASP A 227 8.20 3.83 2.71
CA ASP A 227 9.13 2.84 2.18
C ASP A 227 8.52 1.44 2.27
N HIS A 228 8.07 0.91 1.13
CA HIS A 228 7.37 -0.38 1.03
C HIS A 228 8.29 -1.57 1.27
N TYR A 229 9.61 -1.37 1.27
CA TYR A 229 10.59 -2.41 1.62
C TYR A 229 10.84 -2.47 3.14
N ASN A 230 10.52 -1.40 3.86
CA ASN A 230 10.89 -1.23 5.26
C ASN A 230 9.74 -1.55 6.23
N ARG A 231 9.91 -2.62 7.03
CA ARG A 231 8.92 -3.03 8.05
C ARG A 231 8.57 -1.91 9.04
N ARG A 232 9.53 -1.08 9.42
CA ARG A 232 9.31 0.02 10.38
C ARG A 232 8.42 1.10 9.79
N ALA A 233 8.50 1.35 8.48
CA ALA A 233 7.64 2.29 7.79
C ALA A 233 6.18 1.79 7.81
N LEU A 234 5.98 0.49 7.53
CA LEU A 234 4.66 -0.14 7.64
C LEU A 234 4.13 -0.13 9.08
N ASP A 235 4.95 -0.45 10.08
CA ASP A 235 4.54 -0.37 11.49
C ASP A 235 4.09 1.03 11.89
N ALA A 236 4.87 2.05 11.50
CA ALA A 236 4.53 3.44 11.80
C ALA A 236 3.20 3.84 11.14
N TYR A 237 2.97 3.41 9.89
CA TYR A 237 1.73 3.67 9.16
C TYR A 237 0.52 3.01 9.82
N LEU A 238 0.64 1.71 10.12
CA LEU A 238 -0.44 0.96 10.79
C LEU A 238 -0.74 1.51 12.17
N ALA A 239 0.26 1.94 12.94
CA ALA A 239 0.06 2.47 14.28
C ALA A 239 -0.67 3.82 14.31
N ARG A 240 -0.54 4.64 13.26
CA ARG A 240 -1.01 6.03 13.24
C ARG A 240 -2.23 6.27 12.37
N THR A 241 -2.38 5.48 11.30
CA THR A 241 -3.45 5.60 10.31
C THR A 241 -4.30 4.34 10.27
N GLY A 242 -3.68 3.18 10.07
CA GLY A 242 -4.40 1.91 9.97
C GLY A 242 -5.24 1.58 11.20
N SER A 243 -4.67 1.72 12.40
CA SER A 243 -5.33 1.48 13.69
C SER A 243 -6.56 2.38 13.86
N LYS A 244 -6.44 3.69 13.62
CA LYS A 244 -7.55 4.64 13.78
C LYS A 244 -8.73 4.31 12.86
N LEU A 245 -8.45 3.95 11.61
CA LEU A 245 -9.48 3.52 10.67
C LEU A 245 -10.17 2.23 11.13
N LEU A 246 -9.38 1.22 11.50
CA LEU A 246 -9.90 -0.07 11.96
C LEU A 246 -10.68 0.03 13.27
N ASP A 247 -10.21 0.87 14.21
CA ASP A 247 -10.87 1.14 15.49
C ASP A 247 -12.21 1.85 15.27
N ALA A 248 -12.27 2.80 14.33
CA ALA A 248 -13.52 3.49 14.00
C ALA A 248 -14.61 2.53 13.53
N VAL A 249 -14.24 1.49 12.79
CA VAL A 249 -15.16 0.46 12.25
C VAL A 249 -15.13 -0.86 13.02
N ALA A 250 -14.55 -0.91 14.23
CA ALA A 250 -14.41 -2.15 14.99
C ALA A 250 -15.76 -2.84 15.27
N GLY A 251 -16.83 -2.04 15.39
CA GLY A 251 -18.20 -2.52 15.54
C GLY A 251 -18.73 -3.25 14.32
N ALA A 252 -18.28 -2.92 13.10
CA ALA A 252 -18.69 -3.52 11.83
C ALA A 252 -17.46 -3.63 10.90
N LYS A 253 -16.63 -4.64 11.16
CA LYS A 253 -15.31 -4.77 10.51
C LYS A 253 -15.43 -4.92 8.99
N PRO A 254 -14.48 -4.37 8.22
CA PRO A 254 -14.43 -4.58 6.79
C PRO A 254 -14.15 -6.04 6.46
N ALA A 255 -14.71 -6.55 5.37
CA ALA A 255 -14.48 -7.90 4.88
C ALA A 255 -13.11 -8.02 4.20
N ALA A 256 -12.66 -6.97 3.52
CA ALA A 256 -11.30 -6.87 3.00
C ALA A 256 -10.71 -5.47 3.18
N ILE A 257 -9.38 -5.44 3.22
CA ILE A 257 -8.60 -4.21 3.04
C ILE A 257 -8.13 -4.15 1.60
N PHE A 258 -8.47 -3.08 0.90
CA PHE A 258 -8.04 -2.87 -0.47
C PHE A 258 -6.67 -2.19 -0.51
N CYS A 259 -5.80 -2.62 -1.42
CA CYS A 259 -4.53 -2.00 -1.72
C CYS A 259 -4.50 -1.76 -3.22
N ASP A 260 -4.38 -0.50 -3.63
CA ASP A 260 -4.32 -0.15 -5.05
C ASP A 260 -3.00 -0.64 -5.69
N SER A 261 -2.90 -0.47 -7.01
CA SER A 261 -1.67 -0.74 -7.75
C SER A 261 -0.48 -0.01 -7.13
N LEU A 262 0.67 -0.70 -7.05
CA LEU A 262 1.88 -0.13 -6.47
C LEU A 262 2.50 0.88 -7.43
N GLU A 263 2.30 2.16 -7.14
CA GLU A 263 2.84 3.31 -7.89
C GLU A 263 4.00 4.01 -7.15
N ALA A 264 4.95 3.25 -6.61
CA ALA A 264 6.12 3.78 -5.86
C ALA A 264 7.29 4.13 -6.82
N PHE A 265 7.19 5.28 -7.50
CA PHE A 265 8.11 5.67 -8.57
C PHE A 265 9.53 5.96 -8.08
N GLY A 266 10.51 5.40 -8.80
CA GLY A 266 11.93 5.63 -8.53
C GLY A 266 12.42 5.04 -7.21
N SER A 267 11.62 4.17 -6.57
CA SER A 267 12.03 3.51 -5.33
C SER A 267 12.78 2.22 -5.62
N ASP A 268 14.10 2.25 -5.45
CA ASP A 268 15.02 1.15 -5.76
C ASP A 268 15.96 0.80 -4.60
N TRP A 269 15.81 1.46 -3.45
CA TRP A 269 16.71 1.28 -2.31
C TRP A 269 15.98 1.37 -0.98
N THR A 270 16.44 0.59 0.00
CA THR A 270 16.07 0.73 1.42
C THR A 270 17.30 0.48 2.29
N GLU A 271 17.23 0.86 3.56
CA GLU A 271 18.39 0.88 4.47
C GLU A 271 19.00 -0.49 4.72
N ASP A 272 18.16 -1.52 4.80
CA ASP A 272 18.54 -2.92 5.05
C ASP A 272 18.70 -3.74 3.76
N LEU A 273 18.68 -3.10 2.59
CA LEU A 273 18.86 -3.77 1.31
C LEU A 273 20.21 -4.51 1.22
N PRO A 274 21.37 -3.96 1.65
CA PRO A 274 22.64 -4.69 1.61
C PRO A 274 22.61 -5.99 2.43
N GLU A 275 22.05 -5.94 3.63
CA GLU A 275 21.91 -7.08 4.53
C GLU A 275 20.97 -8.14 3.94
N GLU A 276 19.80 -7.72 3.45
CA GLU A 276 18.82 -8.61 2.81
C GLU A 276 19.36 -9.20 1.50
N PHE A 277 20.10 -8.42 0.71
CA PHE A 277 20.75 -8.89 -0.51
C PHE A 277 21.77 -9.98 -0.19
N LYS A 278 22.69 -9.71 0.76
CA LYS A 278 23.70 -10.69 1.17
C LYS A 278 23.06 -11.98 1.69
N ARG A 279 22.00 -11.86 2.49
CA ARG A 279 21.24 -13.01 3.00
C ARG A 279 20.57 -13.83 1.89
N ARG A 280 20.04 -13.19 0.85
CA ARG A 280 19.26 -13.84 -0.23
C ARG A 280 20.09 -14.23 -1.46
N ARG A 281 21.30 -13.69 -1.61
CA ARG A 281 22.17 -13.90 -2.78
C ARG A 281 23.52 -14.51 -2.43
N GLY A 282 23.94 -14.47 -1.16
CA GLY A 282 25.15 -15.13 -0.68
C GLY A 282 26.45 -14.33 -0.88
N TYR A 283 26.38 -13.08 -1.35
CA TYR A 283 27.54 -12.21 -1.52
C TYR A 283 27.20 -10.74 -1.24
N ASP A 284 28.24 -9.92 -1.04
CA ASP A 284 28.09 -8.50 -0.68
C ASP A 284 27.75 -7.64 -1.90
N LEU A 285 26.71 -6.80 -1.76
CA LEU A 285 26.29 -5.86 -2.79
C LEU A 285 27.21 -4.64 -2.86
N ILE A 286 27.76 -4.18 -1.72
CA ILE A 286 28.45 -2.90 -1.64
C ILE A 286 29.64 -2.81 -2.59
N PRO A 287 30.55 -3.82 -2.69
CA PRO A 287 31.67 -3.77 -3.62
C PRO A 287 31.25 -3.74 -5.10
N LEU A 288 30.01 -4.09 -5.42
CA LEU A 288 29.48 -4.18 -6.78
C LEU A 288 28.70 -2.94 -7.21
N LEU A 289 28.45 -1.99 -6.31
CA LEU A 289 27.72 -0.75 -6.62
C LEU A 289 28.27 0.01 -7.84
N PRO A 290 29.59 0.10 -8.10
CA PRO A 290 30.10 0.75 -9.31
C PRO A 290 29.68 0.13 -10.63
N ARG A 291 29.06 -1.06 -10.61
CA ARG A 291 28.56 -1.79 -11.78
C ARG A 291 27.05 -1.60 -12.03
N LEU A 292 26.34 -0.97 -11.10
CA LEU A 292 24.94 -0.56 -11.28
C LEU A 292 24.85 0.65 -12.21
#